data_AF-A0A3D2B5E2-F1
#
_entry.id   AF-A0A3D2B5E2-F1
#
_cell.length_a   1.000
_cell.length_b   1.000
_cell.length_c   1.000
_cell.angle_alpha   90.00
_cell.angle_beta   90.00
_cell.angle_gamma   90.00
#
_symmetry.space_group_name_H-M   'P 1'
#
loop_
_entity.id
_entity.type
_entity.pdbx_description
1 polymer ?
#
loop_
_entity_poly.entity_id
_entity_poly.type
_entity_poly.pdbx_seq_one_letter_code
_entity_poly.pdbx_strand_id
1 'polypeptide(L)' 'MKIDLTGKVALVTASTGGIGFAIARGLAESGAEVIVNGRSIDSVNRGIQQLQQQIP' A
#
# COMPACT_ATOMS: atom_id res chain seq x y z
N MET A 1 13.89 -10.23 11.48
CA MET A 1 14.57 -9.61 10.31
C MET A 1 14.01 -8.21 10.15
N LYS A 2 14.85 -7.19 9.94
CA LYS A 2 14.38 -5.82 9.63
C LYS A 2 14.50 -5.62 8.12
N ILE A 3 13.37 -5.38 7.45
CA ILE A 3 13.32 -5.00 6.04
C ILE A 3 13.18 -3.48 6.00
N ASP A 4 14.08 -2.81 5.28
CA ASP A 4 14.07 -1.37 5.09
C ASP A 4 14.01 -1.07 3.59
N LEU A 5 12.91 -0.45 3.18
CA LEU A 5 12.62 -0.06 1.81
C LEU A 5 12.59 1.46 1.65
N THR A 6 13.16 2.21 2.59
CA THR A 6 13.24 3.67 2.50
C THR A 6 13.84 4.11 1.16
N GLY A 7 13.16 5.05 0.50
CA GLY A 7 13.57 5.56 -0.81
C GLY A 7 13.34 4.59 -1.97
N LYS A 8 12.54 3.53 -1.78
CA LYS A 8 12.04 2.67 -2.85
C LYS A 8 10.58 2.99 -3.15
N VAL A 9 10.20 2.85 -4.41
CA VAL A 9 8.82 2.95 -4.88
C VAL A 9 8.31 1.56 -5.22
N ALA A 10 7.13 1.19 -4.74
CA ALA A 10 6.52 -0.10 -4.98
C ALA A 10 5.10 0.05 -5.57
N LEU A 11 4.89 -0.50 -6.77
CA LEU A 11 3.56 -0.66 -7.35
C LEU A 11 2.96 -2.00 -6.93
N VAL A 12 1.80 -1.95 -6.27
CA VAL A 12 1.06 -3.17 -5.92
C VAL A 12 -0.25 -3.20 -6.70
N THR A 13 -0.39 -4.20 -7.58
CA THR A 13 -1.63 -4.41 -8.33
C THR A 13 -2.71 -5.07 -7.47
N ALA A 14 -3.99 -4.85 -7.81
CA ALA A 14 -5.13 -5.36 -7.05
C ALA A 14 -5.05 -5.06 -5.54
N SER A 15 -4.57 -3.86 -5.17
CA SER A 15 -4.21 -3.49 -3.79
C SER A 15 -5.29 -2.73 -3.03
N THR A 16 -6.49 -2.61 -3.61
CA THR A 16 -7.63 -1.96 -2.96
C THR A 16 -8.31 -2.80 -1.86
N GLY A 17 -7.89 -4.05 -1.69
CA GLY A 17 -8.40 -4.94 -0.64
C GLY A 17 -7.66 -6.29 -0.57
N GLY A 18 -8.06 -7.15 0.36
CA GLY A 18 -7.54 -8.51 0.49
C GLY A 18 -6.02 -8.58 0.62
N ILE A 19 -5.40 -9.52 -0.10
CA ILE A 19 -3.96 -9.78 -0.01
C ILE A 19 -3.14 -8.61 -0.57
N GLY A 20 -3.56 -8.01 -1.69
CA GLY A 20 -2.86 -6.87 -2.27
C GLY A 20 -2.79 -5.68 -1.32
N PHE A 21 -3.86 -5.43 -0.56
CA PHE A 21 -3.86 -4.41 0.49
C PHE A 21 -2.89 -4.76 1.63
N ALA A 22 -2.90 -6.00 2.12
CA ALA A 22 -1.99 -6.43 3.17
C ALA A 22 -0.51 -6.31 2.75
N ILE A 23 -0.20 -6.61 1.49
CA ILE A 23 1.13 -6.42 0.91
C ILE A 23 1.48 -4.93 0.85
N ALA A 24 0.59 -4.09 0.31
CA ALA A 24 0.79 -2.64 0.25
C ALA A 24 1.08 -2.04 1.64
N ARG A 25 0.35 -2.50 2.67
CA ARG A 25 0.59 -2.08 4.06
C ARG A 25 1.98 -2.46 4.54
N GLY A 26 2.37 -3.73 4.42
CA GLY A 26 3.68 -4.19 4.89
C GLY A 26 4.86 -3.52 4.18
N LEU A 27 4.71 -3.19 2.89
CA LEU A 27 5.71 -2.46 2.13
C LEU A 27 5.86 -1.02 2.63
N ALA A 28 4.74 -0.34 2.88
CA ALA A 28 4.75 1.03 3.39
C ALA A 28 5.21 1.08 4.87
N GLU A 29 4.85 0.12 5.71
CA GLU A 29 5.41 -0.07 7.07
C GLU A 29 6.94 -0.28 7.04
N SER A 30 7.47 -0.83 5.94
CA SER A 30 8.91 -0.99 5.72
C SER A 30 9.58 0.27 5.14
N GLY A 31 8.85 1.38 4.93
CA GLY A 31 9.37 2.66 4.45
C GLY A 31 9.28 2.89 2.93
N ALA A 32 8.65 1.99 2.17
CA ALA A 32 8.47 2.22 0.73
C ALA A 32 7.38 3.28 0.45
N GLU A 33 7.57 4.06 -0.61
CA GLU A 33 6.47 4.79 -1.24
C GLU A 33 5.62 3.80 -2.05
N VAL A 34 4.34 3.66 -1.72
CA VAL A 34 3.47 2.63 -2.30
C VAL A 34 2.43 3.23 -3.24
N ILE A 35 2.37 2.72 -4.46
CA ILE A 35 1.35 3.04 -5.45
C ILE A 35 0.23 1.99 -5.38
N VAL A 36 -0.98 2.45 -5.03
CA VAL A 36 -2.19 1.63 -4.99
C VAL A 36 -2.85 1.59 -6.37
N ASN A 37 -3.19 0.39 -6.84
CA ASN A 37 -3.85 0.15 -8.12
C ASN A 37 -5.17 -0.61 -7.95
N GLY A 38 -6.19 -0.18 -8.70
CA GLY A 38 -7.53 -0.75 -8.67
C GLY A 38 -8.32 -0.41 -9.93
N ARG A 39 -9.57 -0.90 -9.99
CA ARG A 39 -10.44 -0.79 -11.17
C ARG A 39 -11.26 0.51 -11.21
N SER A 40 -11.46 1.16 -10.07
CA SER A 40 -12.19 2.42 -9.96
C SER A 40 -11.51 3.38 -9.00
N ILE A 41 -11.66 4.68 -9.26
CA ILE A 41 -11.18 5.76 -8.39
C ILE A 41 -11.68 5.57 -6.96
N ASP A 42 -12.96 5.24 -6.76
CA ASP A 42 -13.53 5.03 -5.42
C ASP A 42 -12.84 3.87 -4.67
N SER A 43 -12.55 2.78 -5.36
CA SER A 43 -11.85 1.64 -4.75
C SER A 43 -10.43 2.00 -4.34
N VAL A 44 -9.73 2.78 -5.17
CA VAL A 44 -8.37 3.25 -4.92
C VAL A 44 -8.34 4.23 -3.76
N ASN A 45 -9.22 5.23 -3.77
CA ASN A 45 -9.29 6.23 -2.71
C ASN A 45 -9.59 5.62 -1.34
N ARG A 46 -10.52 4.66 -1.27
CA ARG A 46 -10.79 3.93 -0.02
C ARG A 46 -9.56 3.14 0.45
N GLY A 47 -8.88 2.45 -0.46
CA GLY A 47 -7.65 1.73 -0.14
C GLY A 47 -6.53 2.64 0.38
N ILE A 48 -6.33 3.80 -0.25
CA ILE A 48 -5.36 4.81 0.19
C ILE A 48 -5.72 5.34 1.59
N GLN A 49 -6.98 5.73 1.81
CA GLN A 49 -7.43 6.21 3.12
C GLN A 49 -7.23 5.16 4.23
N GLN A 50 -7.56 3.90 3.93
CA GLN A 50 -7.35 2.80 4.88
C GLN A 50 -5.87 2.56 5.17
N LEU A 51 -4.98 2.66 4.18
CA LEU A 51 -3.53 2.56 4.38
C LEU A 51 -3.02 3.70 5.27
N GLN A 52 -3.41 4.94 4.97
CA GLN A 52 -3.01 6.12 5.75
C GLN A 52 -3.48 6.07 7.21
N GLN A 53 -4.58 5.39 7.51
CA GLN A 53 -5.06 5.20 8.88
C GLN A 53 -4.29 4.12 9.65
N GLN A 54 -3.62 3.20 8.96
CA GLN A 54 -2.94 2.05 9.55
C GLN A 54 -1.41 2.23 9.64
N ILE A 55 -0.88 3.28 9.02
CA ILE A 55 0.56 3.52 8.93
C ILE A 55 0.89 4.84 9.64
N PRO A 56 1.90 4.88 10.52
CA PRO A 56 2.30 6.07 11.27
C PRO A 56 2.94 7.17 10.40
#